data_AF-A0A2H0CQ30-F1
#
_entry.id   AF-A0A2H0CQ30-F1
#
_cell.length_a   1.000
_cell.length_b   1.000
_cell.length_c   1.000
_cell.angle_alpha   90.00
_cell.angle_beta   90.00
_cell.angle_gamma   90.00
#
_symmetry.space_group_name_H-M   'P 1'
#
loop_
_entity.id
_entity.type
_entity.pdbx_description
1 polymer ?
#
loop_
_entity_poly.entity_id
_entity_poly.type
_entity_poly.pdbx_seq_one_letter_code
_entity_poly.pdbx_strand_id
1 'polypeptide(L)'
;MKNAGVRRSWHGVAGLIVLSAFLFLEFYTNLFEKSVGYYLKWQNHKRPQLGRMWERDRQSLVAQAKIQSIRSSLDLQEETASGISSFKHLFEGISPGFPLVVSREKFLQLYYDFPGQWSEQIISSYDLVELDSKKNWDRVSLKRFGPWITLQFIDRQNIPIHELFLSVDTLFEVQATRTVKRGTLEEATFTANRIFPISEFIPVLKSLDVTTQKAVFPEPRWFLGKNYHVTRVGISDFPAGELAQHLLFGIEYDTDYYTGVLLIPVAMELANNMMSQIEKADLYPNGTLPSTGESP
;
A
#
# COMPACT_ATOMS: atom_id res chain seq x y z
N MET A 1 -58.64 -19.50 -95.50
CA MET A 1 -59.11 -19.13 -94.14
C MET A 1 -58.45 -20.04 -93.11
N LYS A 2 -57.99 -19.41 -92.02
CA LYS A 2 -57.64 -19.97 -90.68
C LYS A 2 -56.24 -20.57 -90.47
N ASN A 3 -55.35 -19.67 -90.03
CA ASN A 3 -54.19 -19.93 -89.17
C ASN A 3 -54.63 -20.63 -87.88
N ALA A 4 -54.16 -21.84 -87.62
CA ALA A 4 -54.26 -22.45 -86.30
C ALA A 4 -53.19 -23.54 -86.12
N GLY A 5 -51.95 -23.12 -85.84
CA GLY A 5 -50.86 -24.08 -85.65
C GLY A 5 -49.58 -23.56 -85.03
N VAL A 6 -49.59 -22.42 -84.32
CA VAL A 6 -48.35 -21.88 -83.70
C VAL A 6 -48.65 -21.27 -82.33
N ARG A 7 -49.14 -22.06 -81.38
CA ARG A 7 -49.25 -21.60 -79.98
C ARG A 7 -48.88 -22.62 -78.91
N ARG A 8 -48.50 -23.85 -79.29
CA ARG A 8 -48.19 -24.94 -78.33
C ARG A 8 -46.68 -25.14 -78.05
N SER A 9 -45.78 -24.50 -78.81
CA SER A 9 -44.32 -24.65 -78.68
C SER A 9 -43.64 -23.56 -77.85
N TRP A 10 -44.29 -22.40 -77.66
CA TRP A 10 -43.67 -21.24 -77.00
C TRP A 10 -43.34 -21.47 -75.53
N HIS A 11 -44.12 -22.27 -74.80
CA HIS A 11 -43.81 -22.59 -73.40
C HIS A 11 -42.60 -23.53 -73.26
N GLY A 12 -42.40 -24.45 -74.21
CA GLY A 12 -41.23 -25.33 -74.22
C GLY A 12 -39.94 -24.58 -74.57
N VAL A 13 -40.01 -23.71 -75.59
CA VAL A 13 -38.88 -22.85 -75.98
C VAL A 13 -38.55 -21.83 -74.90
N ALA A 14 -39.55 -21.19 -74.29
CA ALA A 14 -39.34 -20.27 -73.18
C ALA A 14 -38.74 -20.98 -71.95
N GLY A 15 -39.21 -22.19 -71.62
CA GLY A 15 -38.63 -23.00 -70.54
C GLY A 15 -37.17 -23.34 -70.79
N LEU A 16 -36.82 -23.68 -72.03
CA LEU A 16 -35.45 -24.03 -72.42
C LEU A 16 -34.51 -22.81 -72.39
N ILE A 17 -35.00 -21.64 -72.79
CA ILE A 17 -34.25 -20.37 -72.69
C ILE A 17 -34.01 -20.01 -71.21
N VAL A 18 -35.03 -20.12 -70.36
CA VAL A 18 -34.90 -19.83 -68.91
C VAL A 18 -33.91 -20.80 -68.26
N LEU A 19 -33.98 -22.09 -68.59
CA LEU A 19 -33.10 -23.11 -68.02
C LEU A 19 -31.65 -22.94 -68.51
N SER A 20 -31.46 -22.58 -69.78
CA SER A 20 -30.15 -22.26 -70.35
C SER A 20 -29.55 -20.98 -69.73
N ALA A 21 -30.37 -19.94 -69.52
CA ALA A 21 -29.95 -18.73 -68.81
C ALA A 21 -29.55 -19.03 -67.36
N PHE A 22 -30.28 -19.92 -66.67
CA PHE A 22 -29.96 -20.35 -65.31
C PHE A 22 -28.63 -21.12 -65.25
N LEU A 23 -28.37 -22.01 -66.22
CA LEU A 23 -27.10 -22.72 -66.36
C LEU A 23 -25.92 -21.77 -66.64
N PHE A 24 -26.14 -20.78 -67.52
CA PHE A 24 -25.10 -19.79 -67.84
C PHE A 24 -24.78 -18.90 -66.62
N LEU A 25 -25.82 -18.55 -65.85
CA LEU A 25 -25.66 -17.78 -64.61
C LEU A 25 -24.93 -18.61 -63.54
N GLU A 26 -25.26 -19.89 -63.40
CA GLU A 26 -24.56 -20.82 -62.50
C GLU A 26 -23.07 -20.90 -62.85
N PHE A 27 -22.72 -21.02 -64.13
CA PHE A 27 -21.33 -21.11 -64.58
C PHE A 27 -20.51 -19.84 -64.31
N TYR A 28 -21.11 -18.65 -64.45
CA TYR A 28 -20.41 -17.38 -64.25
C TYR A 28 -20.32 -16.94 -62.79
N THR A 29 -21.33 -17.28 -61.99
CA THR A 29 -21.49 -16.69 -60.65
C THR A 29 -21.33 -17.68 -59.51
N ASN A 30 -21.29 -19.00 -59.79
CA ASN A 30 -21.34 -20.10 -58.82
C ASN A 30 -22.43 -19.83 -57.77
N LEU A 31 -23.64 -19.49 -58.25
CA LEU A 31 -24.76 -19.11 -57.39
C LEU A 31 -25.13 -20.22 -56.43
N PHE A 32 -25.15 -21.47 -56.88
CA PHE A 32 -25.45 -22.60 -56.03
C PHE A 32 -24.38 -22.82 -54.97
N GLU A 33 -23.09 -22.81 -55.33
CA GLU A 33 -21.98 -22.97 -54.39
C GLU A 33 -21.97 -21.87 -53.33
N LYS A 34 -22.14 -20.61 -53.74
CA LYS A 34 -22.21 -19.48 -52.80
C LYS A 34 -23.44 -19.61 -51.89
N SER A 35 -24.60 -19.96 -52.45
CA SER A 35 -25.83 -20.11 -51.66
C SER A 35 -25.72 -21.24 -50.64
N VAL A 36 -25.16 -22.39 -51.04
CA VAL A 36 -24.88 -23.52 -50.15
C VAL A 36 -23.82 -23.13 -49.12
N GLY A 37 -22.76 -22.41 -49.52
CA GLY A 37 -21.74 -21.89 -48.60
C GLY A 37 -22.32 -20.94 -47.55
N TYR A 38 -23.19 -20.00 -47.95
CA TYR A 38 -23.89 -19.11 -47.03
C TYR A 38 -24.85 -19.87 -46.12
N TYR A 39 -25.58 -20.85 -46.65
CA TYR A 39 -26.48 -21.70 -45.87
C TYR A 39 -25.72 -22.53 -44.82
N LEU A 40 -24.60 -23.15 -45.21
CA LEU A 40 -23.73 -23.88 -44.30
C LEU A 40 -23.11 -22.96 -43.25
N LYS A 41 -22.66 -21.76 -43.65
CA LYS A 41 -22.13 -20.74 -42.72
C LYS A 41 -23.18 -20.27 -41.72
N TRP A 42 -24.43 -20.06 -42.17
CA TRP A 42 -25.56 -19.72 -41.31
C TRP A 42 -25.82 -20.83 -40.28
N GLN A 43 -25.92 -22.09 -40.73
CA GLN A 43 -26.14 -23.22 -39.83
C GLN A 43 -24.98 -23.46 -38.86
N ASN A 44 -23.75 -23.09 -39.23
CA ASN A 44 -22.58 -23.23 -38.39
C ASN A 44 -22.70 -22.45 -37.06
N HIS A 45 -23.44 -21.34 -37.03
CA HIS A 45 -23.69 -20.59 -35.78
C HIS A 45 -24.54 -21.36 -34.76
N LYS A 46 -25.35 -22.34 -35.21
CA LYS A 46 -26.17 -23.22 -34.36
C LYS A 46 -25.49 -24.57 -34.08
N ARG A 47 -24.26 -24.79 -34.54
CA ARG A 47 -23.57 -26.07 -34.37
C ARG A 47 -23.22 -26.27 -32.88
N PRO A 48 -23.69 -27.34 -32.23
CA PRO A 48 -23.30 -27.64 -30.86
C PRO A 48 -21.79 -27.87 -30.83
N GLN A 49 -21.13 -27.08 -30.00
CA GLN A 49 -19.68 -27.04 -29.90
C GLN A 49 -19.18 -28.20 -29.04
N LEU A 50 -19.26 -29.41 -29.58
CA LEU A 50 -18.95 -30.65 -28.89
C LEU A 50 -17.82 -31.37 -29.61
N GLY A 51 -16.73 -31.68 -28.89
CA GLY A 51 -15.58 -32.40 -29.42
C GLY A 51 -14.26 -32.01 -28.75
N ARG A 52 -13.24 -32.87 -28.87
CA ARG A 52 -11.93 -32.70 -28.21
C ARG A 52 -11.21 -31.39 -28.55
N MET A 53 -11.34 -30.91 -29.80
CA MET A 53 -10.76 -29.62 -30.20
C MET A 53 -11.47 -28.44 -29.53
N TRP A 54 -12.80 -28.49 -29.45
CA TRP A 54 -13.56 -27.41 -28.82
C TRP A 54 -13.33 -27.35 -27.31
N GLU A 55 -13.20 -28.50 -26.67
CA GLU A 55 -12.85 -28.57 -25.24
C GLU A 55 -11.46 -28.00 -24.99
N ARG A 56 -10.48 -28.26 -25.88
CA ARG A 56 -9.15 -27.65 -25.81
C ARG A 56 -9.21 -26.14 -26.00
N ASP A 57 -9.99 -25.63 -26.95
CA ASP A 57 -10.17 -24.19 -27.17
C ASP A 57 -10.89 -23.51 -26.00
N ARG A 58 -11.89 -24.19 -25.40
CA ARG A 58 -12.54 -23.71 -24.18
C ARG A 58 -11.56 -23.67 -23.01
N GLN A 59 -10.76 -24.71 -22.82
CA GLN A 59 -9.74 -24.77 -21.78
C GLN A 59 -8.65 -23.72 -22.00
N SER A 60 -8.24 -23.45 -23.23
CA SER A 60 -7.27 -22.41 -23.54
C SER A 60 -7.83 -21.01 -23.27
N LEU A 61 -9.09 -20.74 -23.62
CA LEU A 61 -9.78 -19.49 -23.30
C LEU A 61 -9.96 -19.30 -21.79
N VAL A 62 -10.34 -20.35 -21.05
CA VAL A 62 -10.45 -20.30 -19.59
C VAL A 62 -9.08 -20.08 -18.95
N ALA A 63 -8.04 -20.75 -19.45
CA ALA A 63 -6.67 -20.56 -18.98
C ALA A 63 -6.17 -19.14 -19.27
N GLN A 64 -6.42 -18.60 -20.46
CA GLN A 64 -6.09 -17.21 -20.82
C GLN A 64 -6.84 -16.20 -19.95
N ALA A 65 -8.14 -16.39 -19.75
CA ALA A 65 -8.95 -15.54 -18.87
C ALA A 65 -8.43 -15.58 -17.43
N LYS A 66 -8.01 -16.76 -16.95
CA LYS A 66 -7.40 -16.92 -15.61
C LYS A 66 -6.01 -16.28 -15.53
N ILE A 67 -5.19 -16.37 -16.57
CA ILE A 67 -3.89 -15.69 -16.64
C ILE A 67 -4.09 -14.18 -16.66
N GLN A 68 -5.05 -13.68 -17.45
CA GLN A 68 -5.36 -12.27 -17.56
C GLN A 68 -5.90 -11.72 -16.23
N SER A 69 -6.77 -12.47 -15.55
CA SER A 69 -7.27 -12.06 -14.23
C SER A 69 -6.16 -12.01 -13.17
N ILE A 70 -5.23 -12.97 -13.17
CA ILE A 70 -4.04 -12.95 -12.30
C ILE A 70 -3.15 -11.74 -12.63
N ARG A 71 -2.92 -11.47 -13.92
CA ARG A 71 -2.10 -10.33 -14.34
C ARG A 71 -2.72 -9.01 -13.90
N SER A 72 -4.02 -8.83 -14.13
CA SER A 72 -4.72 -7.62 -13.68
C SER A 72 -4.70 -7.47 -12.15
N SER A 73 -4.76 -8.57 -11.39
CA SER A 73 -4.66 -8.48 -9.92
C SER A 73 -3.24 -8.15 -9.46
N LEU A 74 -2.21 -8.64 -10.18
CA LEU A 74 -0.81 -8.27 -9.91
C LEU A 74 -0.53 -6.80 -10.26
N ASP A 75 -1.02 -6.32 -11.41
CA ASP A 75 -0.86 -4.92 -11.83
C ASP A 75 -1.53 -3.97 -10.80
N LEU A 76 -2.73 -4.31 -10.31
CA LEU A 76 -3.39 -3.58 -9.22
C LEU A 76 -2.61 -3.62 -7.91
N GLN A 77 -1.96 -4.74 -7.58
CA GLN A 77 -1.11 -4.84 -6.39
C GLN A 77 0.15 -3.98 -6.52
N GLU A 78 0.76 -3.92 -7.70
CA GLU A 78 1.94 -3.09 -7.96
C GLU A 78 1.59 -1.60 -7.91
N GLU A 79 0.43 -1.21 -8.47
CA GLU A 79 -0.11 0.14 -8.37
C GLU A 79 -0.39 0.51 -6.91
N THR A 80 -1.03 -0.39 -6.17
CA THR A 80 -1.29 -0.21 -4.73
C THR A 80 0.02 -0.06 -3.96
N ALA A 81 1.00 -0.94 -4.17
CA ALA A 81 2.29 -0.93 -3.50
C ALA A 81 3.10 0.35 -3.78
N SER A 82 3.02 0.85 -5.01
CA SER A 82 3.67 2.10 -5.42
C SER A 82 3.07 3.32 -4.72
N GLY A 83 1.75 3.32 -4.50
CA GLY A 83 1.02 4.38 -3.78
C GLY A 83 1.24 4.41 -2.27
N ILE A 84 1.95 3.44 -1.68
CA ILE A 84 2.18 3.38 -0.23
C ILE A 84 3.22 4.40 0.17
N SER A 85 2.79 5.44 0.89
CA SER A 85 3.66 6.53 1.35
C SER A 85 4.20 6.33 2.78
N SER A 86 3.64 5.39 3.55
CA SER A 86 4.04 5.13 4.94
C SER A 86 3.72 3.71 5.39
N PHE A 87 4.40 3.23 6.45
CA PHE A 87 4.04 1.96 7.08
C PHE A 87 2.60 1.92 7.60
N LYS A 88 2.05 3.05 8.07
CA LYS A 88 0.63 3.12 8.44
C LYS A 88 -0.26 2.71 7.27
N HIS A 89 -0.04 3.31 6.11
CA HIS A 89 -0.78 2.97 4.89
C HIS A 89 -0.51 1.53 4.42
N LEU A 90 0.73 1.02 4.61
CA LEU A 90 1.08 -0.38 4.35
C LEU A 90 0.21 -1.34 5.16
N PHE A 91 0.03 -1.07 6.46
CA PHE A 91 -0.70 -1.95 7.38
C PHE A 91 -2.23 -1.77 7.32
N GLU A 92 -2.73 -0.55 7.10
CA GLU A 92 -4.16 -0.29 6.87
C GLU A 92 -4.66 -0.94 5.58
N GLY A 93 -3.81 -0.99 4.54
CA GLY A 93 -4.13 -1.61 3.25
C GLY A 93 -4.19 -3.15 3.26
N ILE A 94 -3.84 -3.82 4.36
CA ILE A 94 -3.80 -5.29 4.41
C ILE A 94 -5.20 -5.85 4.64
N SER A 95 -5.87 -6.19 3.54
CA SER A 95 -7.12 -6.92 3.56
C SER A 95 -6.89 -8.40 3.94
N PRO A 96 -7.76 -9.00 4.79
CA PRO A 96 -7.69 -10.43 5.10
C PRO A 96 -7.73 -11.28 3.82
N GLY A 97 -6.73 -12.15 3.65
CA GLY A 97 -6.68 -13.11 2.54
C GLY A 97 -5.94 -12.65 1.27
N PHE A 98 -5.51 -11.38 1.17
CA PHE A 98 -4.69 -10.92 0.05
C PHE A 98 -3.28 -10.49 0.52
N PRO A 99 -2.21 -11.16 0.04
CA PRO A 99 -0.86 -10.73 0.36
C PRO A 99 -0.56 -9.39 -0.31
N LEU A 100 -0.06 -8.43 0.46
CA LEU A 100 0.55 -7.22 -0.07
C LEU A 100 2.03 -7.50 -0.30
N VAL A 101 2.59 -7.05 -1.43
CA VAL A 101 4.00 -7.26 -1.76
C VAL A 101 4.64 -5.91 -2.04
N VAL A 102 5.77 -5.64 -1.39
CA VAL A 102 6.58 -4.44 -1.60
C VAL A 102 7.99 -4.84 -1.99
N SER A 103 8.64 -4.05 -2.86
CA SER A 103 10.05 -4.25 -3.20
C SER A 103 10.94 -4.00 -1.99
N ARG A 104 12.16 -4.55 -2.04
CA ARG A 104 13.21 -4.28 -1.05
C ARG A 104 13.46 -2.79 -0.85
N GLU A 105 13.64 -2.05 -1.93
CA GLU A 105 13.95 -0.62 -1.88
C GLU A 105 12.82 0.15 -1.21
N LYS A 106 11.57 -0.20 -1.56
CA LYS A 106 10.39 0.41 -0.97
C LYS A 106 10.27 0.09 0.51
N PHE A 107 10.51 -1.16 0.90
CA PHE A 107 10.48 -1.56 2.31
C PHE A 107 11.54 -0.80 3.13
N LEU A 108 12.78 -0.74 2.64
CA LEU A 108 13.86 0.01 3.31
C LEU A 108 13.54 1.51 3.38
N GLN A 109 12.99 2.09 2.32
CA GLN A 109 12.51 3.47 2.34
C GLN A 109 11.47 3.67 3.45
N LEU A 110 10.45 2.83 3.51
CA LEU A 110 9.40 2.91 4.54
C LEU A 110 9.97 2.70 5.95
N TYR A 111 10.97 1.81 6.09
CA TYR A 111 11.68 1.55 7.35
C TYR A 111 12.40 2.78 7.88
N TYR A 112 13.16 3.48 7.03
CA TYR A 112 13.89 4.69 7.43
C TYR A 112 13.05 5.96 7.45
N ASP A 113 11.94 5.99 6.71
CA ASP A 113 10.98 7.10 6.74
C ASP A 113 10.11 7.11 8.01
N PHE A 114 10.29 6.12 8.89
CA PHE A 114 9.62 6.02 10.18
C PHE A 114 10.46 6.66 11.32
N PRO A 115 10.00 7.74 11.97
CA PRO A 115 10.63 8.32 13.15
C PRO A 115 10.43 7.41 14.35
N GLY A 116 11.53 6.98 14.96
CA GLY A 116 11.52 6.36 16.29
C GLY A 116 11.82 4.86 16.33
N GLN A 117 11.70 4.30 17.53
CA GLN A 117 12.02 2.92 17.87
C GLN A 117 11.03 1.87 17.36
N TRP A 118 9.93 2.28 16.74
CA TRP A 118 8.88 1.33 16.37
C TRP A 118 9.23 0.52 15.12
N SER A 119 10.11 1.03 14.26
CA SER A 119 10.74 0.21 13.22
C SER A 119 11.48 -0.98 13.85
N GLU A 120 12.15 -0.79 15.00
CA GLU A 120 12.79 -1.86 15.78
C GLU A 120 11.78 -2.87 16.36
N GLN A 121 10.50 -2.50 16.55
CA GLN A 121 9.46 -3.46 16.94
C GLN A 121 8.99 -4.32 15.77
N ILE A 122 9.15 -3.84 14.54
CA ILE A 122 8.88 -4.65 13.34
C ILE A 122 10.05 -5.61 13.13
N ILE A 123 11.26 -5.08 13.00
CA ILE A 123 12.52 -5.82 12.87
C ILE A 123 13.63 -4.94 13.40
N SER A 124 14.59 -5.49 14.17
CA SER A 124 15.70 -4.67 14.65
C SER A 124 16.59 -4.20 13.49
N SER A 125 17.23 -3.05 13.61
CA SER A 125 18.17 -2.58 12.59
C SER A 125 19.34 -3.55 12.40
N TYR A 126 19.75 -4.27 13.45
CA TYR A 126 20.81 -5.27 13.36
C TYR A 126 20.37 -6.52 12.60
N ASP A 127 19.17 -7.05 12.87
CA ASP A 127 18.62 -8.20 12.15
C ASP A 127 18.40 -7.85 10.68
N LEU A 128 17.91 -6.64 10.40
CA LEU A 128 17.72 -6.16 9.04
C LEU A 128 19.07 -6.04 8.30
N VAL A 129 20.13 -5.55 8.96
CA VAL A 129 21.49 -5.51 8.39
C VAL A 129 22.02 -6.92 8.16
N GLU A 130 21.83 -7.86 9.09
CA GLU A 130 22.25 -9.25 8.90
C GLU A 130 21.55 -9.86 7.69
N LEU A 131 20.23 -9.67 7.58
CA LEU A 131 19.42 -10.14 6.47
C LEU A 131 19.85 -9.50 5.15
N ASP A 132 20.07 -8.17 5.13
CA ASP A 132 20.48 -7.45 3.93
C ASP A 132 21.91 -7.76 3.49
N SER A 133 22.81 -8.10 4.42
CA SER A 133 24.19 -8.47 4.12
C SER A 133 24.31 -9.69 3.19
N LYS A 134 23.31 -10.58 3.23
CA LYS A 134 23.23 -11.80 2.41
C LYS A 134 22.79 -11.51 0.97
N LYS A 135 22.27 -10.31 0.68
CA LYS A 135 21.86 -9.83 -0.67
C LYS A 135 20.99 -10.82 -1.46
N ASN A 136 20.17 -11.58 -0.76
CA ASN A 136 19.40 -12.69 -1.32
C ASN A 136 17.89 -12.46 -1.28
N TRP A 137 17.41 -11.35 -0.73
CA TRP A 137 16.00 -10.98 -0.73
C TRP A 137 15.73 -9.81 -1.67
N ASP A 138 14.58 -9.85 -2.33
CA ASP A 138 14.18 -8.86 -3.33
C ASP A 138 12.85 -8.17 -2.97
N ARG A 139 12.00 -8.80 -2.16
CA ARG A 139 10.68 -8.29 -1.81
C ARG A 139 10.23 -8.74 -0.42
N VAL A 140 9.31 -7.98 0.17
CA VAL A 140 8.61 -8.34 1.41
C VAL A 140 7.15 -8.59 1.09
N SER A 141 6.62 -9.73 1.51
CA SER A 141 5.19 -10.02 1.47
C SER A 141 4.59 -9.88 2.87
N LEU A 142 3.48 -9.16 2.96
CA LEU A 142 2.70 -9.00 4.16
C LEU A 142 1.38 -9.74 4.00
N LYS A 143 1.06 -10.63 4.95
CA LYS A 143 -0.18 -11.41 4.97
C LYS A 143 -0.85 -11.25 6.31
N ARG A 144 -2.13 -10.88 6.31
CA ARG A 144 -2.94 -10.86 7.53
C ARG A 144 -3.72 -12.15 7.68
N PHE A 145 -3.58 -12.79 8.83
CA PHE A 145 -4.34 -13.96 9.24
C PHE A 145 -4.96 -13.71 10.62
N GLY A 146 -6.25 -13.36 10.65
CA GLY A 146 -6.95 -13.00 11.88
C GLY A 146 -6.29 -11.82 12.61
N PRO A 147 -5.83 -12.00 13.87
CA PRO A 147 -5.15 -10.97 14.65
C PRO A 147 -3.63 -10.90 14.40
N TRP A 148 -3.10 -11.68 13.46
CA TRP A 148 -1.66 -11.71 13.17
C TRP A 148 -1.36 -11.19 11.78
N ILE A 149 -0.23 -10.51 11.63
CA ILE A 149 0.36 -10.13 10.35
C ILE A 149 1.72 -10.81 10.22
N THR A 150 1.89 -11.58 9.17
CA THR A 150 3.15 -12.22 8.81
C THR A 150 3.87 -11.37 7.79
N LEU A 151 5.11 -10.96 8.10
CA LEU A 151 6.04 -10.34 7.16
C LEU A 151 7.02 -11.42 6.69
N GLN A 152 7.05 -11.69 5.39
CA GLN A 152 7.93 -12.68 4.77
C GLN A 152 8.92 -11.95 3.86
N PHE A 153 10.21 -12.06 4.14
CA PHE A 153 11.27 -11.62 3.22
C PHE A 153 11.50 -12.73 2.20
N ILE A 154 11.39 -12.39 0.92
CA ILE A 154 11.32 -13.35 -0.18
C ILE A 154 12.45 -13.09 -1.17
N ASP A 155 13.08 -14.16 -1.64
CA ASP A 155 14.11 -14.12 -2.66
C ASP A 155 13.57 -13.99 -4.11
N ARG A 156 14.49 -14.04 -5.07
CA ARG A 156 14.20 -14.05 -6.51
C ARG A 156 13.36 -15.24 -6.93
N GLN A 157 13.53 -16.36 -6.25
CA GLN A 157 12.88 -17.64 -6.52
C GLN A 157 11.51 -17.77 -5.83
N ASN A 158 11.01 -16.71 -5.19
CA ASN A 158 9.76 -16.70 -4.42
C ASN A 158 9.80 -17.59 -3.16
N ILE A 159 10.99 -17.82 -2.60
CA ILE A 159 11.18 -18.58 -1.37
C ILE A 159 11.26 -17.60 -0.19
N PRO A 160 10.43 -17.76 0.85
CA PRO A 160 10.58 -17.04 2.10
C PRO A 160 11.92 -17.43 2.77
N ILE A 161 12.78 -16.46 3.01
CA ILE A 161 14.08 -16.67 3.67
C ILE A 161 14.09 -16.21 5.13
N HIS A 162 13.13 -15.36 5.50
CA HIS A 162 12.94 -14.89 6.86
C HIS A 162 11.47 -14.51 7.07
N GLU A 163 10.94 -14.81 8.25
CA GLU A 163 9.54 -14.53 8.59
C GLU A 163 9.44 -13.86 9.96
N LEU A 164 8.53 -12.90 10.07
CA LEU A 164 8.21 -12.20 11.32
C LEU A 164 6.70 -12.25 11.54
N PHE A 165 6.31 -12.35 12.80
CA PHE A 165 4.91 -12.40 13.21
C PHE A 165 4.61 -11.21 14.11
N LEU A 166 3.72 -10.34 13.66
CA LEU A 166 3.28 -9.16 14.39
C LEU A 166 1.82 -9.35 14.81
N SER A 167 1.47 -8.91 16.01
CA SER A 167 0.06 -8.82 16.39
C SER A 167 -0.55 -7.55 15.79
N VAL A 168 -1.82 -7.60 15.42
CA VAL A 168 -2.57 -6.43 14.96
C VAL A 168 -2.69 -5.38 16.07
N ASP A 169 -2.68 -5.79 17.33
CA ASP A 169 -2.70 -4.87 18.48
C ASP A 169 -1.41 -4.07 18.58
N THR A 170 -0.25 -4.71 18.35
CA THR A 170 1.05 -4.01 18.20
C THR A 170 0.99 -3.00 17.05
N LEU A 171 0.25 -3.29 15.98
CA LEU A 171 0.09 -2.36 14.85
C LEU A 171 -0.90 -1.23 15.14
N PHE A 172 -1.97 -1.47 15.90
CA PHE A 172 -2.84 -0.41 16.40
C PHE A 172 -2.07 0.51 17.34
N GLU A 173 -1.21 -0.02 18.20
CA GLU A 173 -0.26 0.77 18.98
C GLU A 173 0.75 1.50 18.11
N VAL A 174 1.11 1.03 16.90
CA VAL A 174 1.98 1.74 15.95
C VAL A 174 1.23 2.78 15.09
N GLN A 175 -0.08 2.58 14.87
CA GLN A 175 -0.93 3.42 14.02
C GLN A 175 -1.65 4.53 14.79
N ALA A 176 -2.10 4.26 16.01
CA ALA A 176 -2.77 5.23 16.90
C ALA A 176 -1.81 6.32 17.41
N THR A 177 -0.51 6.09 17.24
CA THR A 177 0.58 6.79 17.91
C THR A 177 1.39 7.68 16.99
N ARG A 178 0.97 7.79 15.72
CA ARG A 178 1.59 8.71 14.77
C ARG A 178 0.54 9.37 13.89
N THR A 179 0.21 10.60 14.27
CA THR A 179 -0.51 11.53 13.39
C THR A 179 0.41 12.71 13.17
N VAL A 180 0.92 12.83 11.94
CA VAL A 180 1.56 14.09 11.50
C VAL A 180 0.43 15.05 11.19
N LYS A 181 0.34 16.13 11.96
CA LYS A 181 -0.59 17.23 11.68
C LYS A 181 0.19 18.38 11.07
N ARG A 182 -0.38 19.03 10.06
CA ARG A 182 0.12 20.34 9.62
C ARG A 182 -0.39 21.39 10.60
N GLY A 183 0.43 22.40 10.85
CA GLY A 183 0.10 23.44 11.81
C GLY A 183 1.09 23.48 12.98
N THR A 184 0.71 24.22 14.01
CA THR A 184 1.48 24.36 15.25
C THR A 184 0.91 23.49 16.37
N LEU A 185 1.64 23.39 17.49
CA LEU A 185 1.16 22.67 18.68
C LEU A 185 -0.16 23.22 19.22
N GLU A 186 -0.38 24.52 19.16
CA GLU A 186 -1.62 25.17 19.59
C GLU A 186 -2.82 24.70 18.74
N GLU A 187 -2.65 24.63 17.42
CA GLU A 187 -3.66 24.10 16.50
C GLU A 187 -3.93 22.61 16.73
N ALA A 188 -2.92 21.88 17.23
CA ALA A 188 -3.03 20.49 17.66
C ALA A 188 -3.62 20.32 19.08
N THR A 189 -4.20 21.36 19.68
CA THR A 189 -4.88 21.37 21.00
C THR A 189 -3.96 21.18 22.21
N PHE A 190 -2.67 21.48 22.08
CA PHE A 190 -1.76 21.56 23.23
C PHE A 190 -1.95 22.88 23.98
N THR A 191 -1.88 22.81 25.31
CA THR A 191 -1.99 23.97 26.19
C THR A 191 -0.67 24.73 26.26
N ALA A 192 -0.71 26.06 26.20
CA ALA A 192 0.48 26.91 26.09
C ALA A 192 1.46 26.75 27.27
N ASN A 193 0.98 26.42 28.47
CA ASN A 193 1.80 26.14 29.65
C ASN A 193 2.49 24.77 29.63
N ARG A 194 2.22 23.95 28.61
CA ARG A 194 2.86 22.64 28.39
C ARG A 194 3.56 22.57 27.04
N ILE A 195 3.85 23.72 26.44
CA ILE A 195 4.65 23.84 25.22
C ILE A 195 5.98 24.45 25.62
N PHE A 196 7.05 23.71 25.38
CA PHE A 196 8.42 24.08 25.72
C PHE A 196 9.22 24.31 24.44
N PRO A 197 10.04 25.37 24.36
CA PRO A 197 11.02 25.49 23.30
C PRO A 197 12.01 24.33 23.37
N ILE A 198 12.49 23.89 22.20
CA ILE A 198 13.41 22.75 22.11
C ILE A 198 14.71 22.98 22.91
N SER A 199 15.11 24.24 23.10
CA SER A 199 16.27 24.63 23.90
C SER A 199 16.15 24.27 25.39
N GLU A 200 14.95 24.26 25.94
CA GLU A 200 14.67 23.87 27.34
C GLU A 200 14.48 22.36 27.45
N PHE A 201 13.87 21.74 26.44
CA PHE A 201 13.57 20.31 26.44
C PHE A 201 14.82 19.43 26.24
N ILE A 202 15.72 19.79 25.31
CA ILE A 202 16.86 18.94 24.94
C ILE A 202 17.84 18.68 26.09
N PRO A 203 18.21 19.65 26.95
CA PRO A 203 19.04 19.39 28.12
C PRO A 203 18.44 18.33 29.05
N VAL A 204 17.13 18.41 29.30
CA VAL A 204 16.40 17.41 30.11
C VAL A 204 16.40 16.06 29.42
N LEU A 205 16.10 16.01 28.12
CA LEU A 205 16.15 14.76 27.36
C LEU A 205 17.53 14.09 27.48
N LYS A 206 18.61 14.87 27.36
CA LYS A 206 20.00 14.37 27.43
C LYS A 206 20.42 13.88 28.82
N SER A 207 19.73 14.27 29.89
CA SER A 207 20.03 13.81 31.25
C SER A 207 19.52 12.38 31.51
N LEU A 208 18.54 11.94 30.72
CA LEU A 208 17.94 10.61 30.84
C LEU A 208 18.86 9.52 30.31
N ASP A 209 18.62 8.28 30.74
CA ASP A 209 19.27 7.12 30.14
C ASP A 209 18.79 6.87 28.70
N VAL A 210 19.58 6.13 27.93
CA VAL A 210 19.32 5.89 26.50
C VAL A 210 17.97 5.20 26.24
N THR A 211 17.50 4.33 27.14
CA THR A 211 16.21 3.66 26.94
C THR A 211 15.05 4.63 27.12
N THR A 212 15.10 5.46 28.16
CA THR A 212 14.09 6.49 28.41
C THR A 212 14.10 7.56 27.31
N GLN A 213 15.27 8.00 26.85
CA GLN A 213 15.39 8.98 25.75
C GLN A 213 14.60 8.55 24.52
N LYS A 214 14.76 7.29 24.12
CA LYS A 214 14.13 6.78 22.91
C LYS A 214 12.63 6.49 23.09
N ALA A 215 12.17 6.31 24.33
CA ALA A 215 10.76 6.16 24.65
C ALA A 215 10.00 7.50 24.65
N VAL A 216 10.67 8.61 25.01
CA VAL A 216 10.04 9.94 25.12
C VAL A 216 10.29 10.84 23.90
N PHE A 217 11.29 10.53 23.08
CA PHE A 217 11.63 11.31 21.89
C PHE A 217 12.02 10.38 20.72
N PRO A 218 11.55 10.67 19.49
CA PRO A 218 11.82 9.82 18.34
C PRO A 218 13.27 9.96 17.88
N GLU A 219 13.72 9.05 17.01
CA GLU A 219 15.10 9.05 16.55
C GLU A 219 15.48 10.40 15.90
N PRO A 220 16.49 11.13 16.43
CA PRO A 220 16.87 12.44 15.90
C PRO A 220 17.27 12.41 14.42
N ARG A 221 17.81 11.28 13.96
CA ARG A 221 18.20 11.07 12.56
C ARG A 221 17.06 11.30 11.58
N TRP A 222 15.81 11.05 11.99
CA TRP A 222 14.65 11.25 11.11
C TRP A 222 14.44 12.73 10.77
N PHE A 223 14.60 13.62 11.74
CA PHE A 223 14.51 15.07 11.49
C PHE A 223 15.73 15.55 10.70
N LEU A 224 16.92 15.15 11.14
CA LEU A 224 18.18 15.60 10.53
C LEU A 224 18.33 15.14 9.07
N GLY A 225 17.93 13.90 8.76
CA GLY A 225 18.02 13.35 7.41
C GLY A 225 17.08 14.02 6.40
N LYS A 226 16.02 14.68 6.88
CA LYS A 226 15.03 15.39 6.07
C LYS A 226 15.16 16.92 6.13
N ASN A 227 16.20 17.40 6.79
CA ASN A 227 16.40 18.83 7.08
C ASN A 227 15.19 19.46 7.80
N TYR A 228 14.56 18.71 8.72
CA TYR A 228 13.48 19.23 9.54
C TYR A 228 14.06 19.88 10.79
N HIS A 229 13.62 21.11 11.06
CA HIS A 229 14.09 21.91 12.18
C HIS A 229 13.10 21.81 13.33
N VAL A 230 13.42 21.01 14.35
CA VAL A 230 12.59 20.90 15.55
C VAL A 230 12.65 22.22 16.33
N THR A 231 11.49 22.79 16.62
CA THR A 231 11.37 24.12 17.27
C THR A 231 10.86 24.01 18.71
N ARG A 232 9.82 23.21 18.95
CA ARG A 232 9.08 23.15 20.21
C ARG A 232 8.58 21.74 20.51
N VAL A 233 8.32 21.44 21.77
CA VAL A 233 7.74 20.18 22.24
C VAL A 233 6.57 20.48 23.17
N GLY A 234 5.41 19.90 22.88
CA GLY A 234 4.21 19.97 23.70
C GLY A 234 3.93 18.67 24.43
N ILE A 235 3.40 18.75 25.66
CA ILE A 235 2.93 17.59 26.44
C ILE A 235 1.43 17.74 26.67
N SER A 236 0.62 16.76 26.27
CA SER A 236 -0.84 16.85 26.38
C SER A 236 -1.31 16.74 27.84
N ASP A 237 -2.44 17.39 28.13
CA ASP A 237 -3.16 17.23 29.42
C ASP A 237 -4.02 15.97 29.46
N PHE A 238 -4.44 15.49 28.30
CA PHE A 238 -5.36 14.37 28.17
C PHE A 238 -4.64 13.11 27.70
N PRO A 239 -5.10 11.93 28.14
CA PRO A 239 -4.57 10.67 27.68
C PRO A 239 -4.77 10.47 26.17
N ALA A 240 -3.84 9.75 25.57
CA ALA A 240 -3.81 9.40 24.15
C ALA A 240 -4.90 8.37 23.81
N GLY A 241 -6.11 8.85 23.47
CA GLY A 241 -7.20 7.97 23.01
C GLY A 241 -7.70 7.00 24.08
N GLU A 242 -8.01 5.75 23.70
CA GLU A 242 -8.53 4.71 24.60
C GLU A 242 -7.46 4.16 25.58
N LEU A 243 -6.18 4.48 25.37
CA LEU A 243 -5.07 4.07 26.21
C LEU A 243 -4.91 5.04 27.38
N ALA A 244 -5.69 4.85 28.43
CA ALA A 244 -5.73 5.71 29.63
C ALA A 244 -4.39 5.85 30.41
N GLN A 245 -3.32 5.18 29.97
CA GLN A 245 -2.00 5.15 30.62
C GLN A 245 -0.91 5.91 29.84
N HIS A 246 -1.24 6.54 28.71
CA HIS A 246 -0.28 7.28 27.88
C HIS A 246 -0.74 8.72 27.69
N LEU A 247 0.19 9.67 27.72
CA LEU A 247 -0.01 11.07 27.27
C LEU A 247 0.53 11.24 25.86
N LEU A 248 0.10 12.27 25.14
CA LEU A 248 0.61 12.62 23.82
C LEU A 248 1.71 13.68 23.96
N PHE A 249 2.88 13.40 23.42
CA PHE A 249 3.89 14.41 23.13
C PHE A 249 3.71 14.88 21.69
N GLY A 250 3.72 16.19 21.49
CA GLY A 250 3.73 16.82 20.18
C GLY A 250 5.10 17.43 19.93
N ILE A 251 5.77 17.05 18.85
CA ILE A 251 7.07 17.61 18.46
C ILE A 251 6.83 18.48 17.24
N GLU A 252 6.99 19.77 17.41
CA GLU A 252 6.86 20.75 16.35
C GLU A 252 8.18 20.87 15.58
N TYR A 253 8.08 20.85 14.26
CA TYR A 253 9.22 21.02 13.39
C TYR A 253 8.83 21.79 12.12
N ASP A 254 9.78 22.60 11.65
CA ASP A 254 9.66 23.29 10.38
C ASP A 254 10.25 22.47 9.25
N THR A 255 9.58 22.54 8.11
CA THR A 255 10.06 22.07 6.81
C THR A 255 10.22 23.28 5.89
N ASP A 256 10.77 23.08 4.69
CA ASP A 256 10.89 24.14 3.68
C ASP A 256 9.54 24.74 3.24
N TYR A 257 8.41 24.05 3.50
CA TYR A 257 7.10 24.41 2.96
C TYR A 257 6.01 24.63 4.02
N TYR A 258 6.13 24.00 5.19
CA TYR A 258 5.12 24.05 6.24
C TYR A 258 5.69 23.67 7.61
N THR A 259 5.00 24.08 8.67
CA THR A 259 5.24 23.60 10.05
C THR A 259 4.39 22.35 10.30
N GLY A 260 5.03 21.32 10.83
CA GLY A 260 4.41 20.05 11.17
C GLY A 260 4.51 19.76 12.66
N VAL A 261 3.53 19.00 13.16
CA VAL A 261 3.54 18.44 14.51
C VAL A 261 3.53 16.92 14.41
N LEU A 262 4.56 16.29 14.94
CA LEU A 262 4.63 14.85 15.13
C LEU A 262 4.06 14.50 16.51
N LEU A 263 2.94 13.80 16.53
CA LEU A 263 2.36 13.28 17.77
C LEU A 263 2.93 11.89 18.06
N ILE A 264 3.38 11.67 19.30
CA ILE A 264 3.82 10.37 19.82
C ILE A 264 3.19 10.11 21.21
N PRO A 265 2.80 8.88 21.55
CA PRO A 265 2.41 8.52 22.90
C PRO A 265 3.65 8.42 23.78
N VAL A 266 3.50 8.72 25.06
CA VAL A 266 4.52 8.50 26.08
C VAL A 266 3.82 8.00 27.33
N ALA A 267 4.38 6.97 27.98
CA ALA A 267 3.83 6.45 29.22
C ALA A 267 3.66 7.57 30.24
N MET A 268 2.52 7.62 30.92
CA MET A 268 2.14 8.75 31.78
C MET A 268 3.20 9.03 32.87
N GLU A 269 3.82 7.99 33.42
CA GLU A 269 4.90 8.11 34.41
C GLU A 269 6.11 8.84 33.85
N LEU A 270 6.54 8.49 32.63
CA LEU A 270 7.67 9.12 31.95
C LEU A 270 7.35 10.57 31.58
N ALA A 271 6.14 10.82 31.09
CA ALA A 271 5.67 12.15 30.76
C ALA A 271 5.65 13.08 31.98
N ASN A 272 5.12 12.61 33.11
CA ASN A 272 5.09 13.38 34.36
C ASN A 272 6.50 13.62 34.93
N ASN A 273 7.39 12.64 34.82
CA ASN A 273 8.79 12.80 35.23
C ASN A 273 9.50 13.87 34.37
N MET A 274 9.33 13.81 33.04
CA MET A 274 9.85 14.83 32.13
C MET A 274 9.34 16.22 32.47
N MET A 275 8.03 16.36 32.70
CA MET A 275 7.41 17.62 33.08
C MET A 275 8.02 18.19 34.37
N SER A 276 8.18 17.35 35.41
CA SER A 276 8.79 17.77 36.67
C SER A 276 10.25 18.19 36.52
N GLN A 277 11.01 17.55 35.63
CA GLN A 277 12.41 17.91 35.38
C GLN A 277 12.54 19.22 34.60
N ILE A 278 11.65 19.49 33.65
CA ILE A 278 11.61 20.75 32.90
C ILE A 278 11.27 21.90 33.85
N GLU A 279 10.23 21.77 34.67
CA GLU A 279 9.87 22.79 35.68
C GLU A 279 11.02 23.07 36.66
N LYS A 280 11.78 22.05 37.05
CA LYS A 280 12.96 22.22 37.92
C LYS A 280 14.11 22.90 37.19
N ALA A 281 14.32 22.62 35.91
CA ALA A 281 15.37 23.25 35.10
C ALA A 281 15.07 24.75 34.90
N ASP A 282 13.81 25.13 34.72
CA ASP A 282 13.37 26.53 34.61
C ASP A 282 13.62 27.34 35.89
N LEU A 283 13.56 26.68 37.05
CA LEU A 283 13.86 27.32 38.34
C LEU A 283 15.36 27.57 38.56
N TYR A 284 16.24 26.92 37.79
CA TYR A 284 17.71 27.07 37.88
C TYR A 284 18.35 27.22 36.49
N PRO A 285 18.07 28.31 35.76
CA PRO A 285 18.47 28.47 34.35
C PRO A 285 19.99 28.67 34.16
N ASN A 286 20.73 28.91 35.24
CA ASN A 286 22.18 28.89 35.28
C ASN A 286 22.60 28.20 36.57
N GLY A 287 23.61 27.33 36.50
CA GLY A 287 24.19 26.59 37.62
C GLY A 287 24.74 27.50 38.73
N THR A 288 23.85 28.11 39.48
CA THR A 288 24.15 28.75 40.75
C THR A 288 23.99 27.66 41.79
N LEU A 289 25.08 26.91 42.02
CA LEU A 289 25.25 26.21 43.28
C LEU A 289 24.92 27.22 44.40
N PRO A 290 24.02 26.90 45.34
CA PRO A 290 23.88 27.73 46.52
C PRO A 290 25.26 27.74 47.18
N SER A 291 25.86 28.93 47.24
CA SER A 291 27.03 29.16 48.06
C SER A 291 26.65 28.75 49.47
N THR A 292 27.18 27.62 49.94
CA THR A 292 27.25 27.29 51.35
C THR A 292 28.14 28.36 51.99
N GLY A 293 27.50 29.46 52.36
CA GLY A 293 28.05 30.41 53.29
C GLY A 293 28.01 29.75 54.66
N GLU A 294 29.16 29.35 55.15
CA GLU A 294 29.43 29.35 56.59
C GLU A 294 30.92 29.70 56.79
N SER A 295 31.10 30.90 57.34
CA SER A 295 32.24 31.37 58.11
C SER A 295 31.64 32.38 59.10
N PRO A 296 32.15 32.49 60.33
CA PRO A 296 33.55 32.33 60.73
C PRO A 296 33.83 31.17 61.71
#